data_AF-A0A1A8KBF6-F1
#
_entry.id   AF-A0A1A8KBF6-F1
#
_cell.length_a   1.000
_cell.length_b   1.000
_cell.length_c   1.000
_cell.angle_alpha   90.00
_cell.angle_beta   90.00
_cell.angle_gamma   90.00
#
_symmetry.space_group_name_H-M   'P 1'
#
loop_
_entity.id
_entity.type
_entity.pdbx_description
1 polymer ?
#
loop_
_entity_poly.entity_id
_entity_poly.type
_entity_poly.pdbx_seq_one_letter_code
_entity_poly.pdbx_strand_id
1 'polypeptide(L)'
;LNKNQFVTVRDVLQILRLYVSVPQCDVFGYLSINNQLVVLIAPVDHHPTQLQVEACGKEAEKIDALINYASPTLVSHVPLSAFLSSEIRTSSIHSKSSVPSPPLLLALLVAAAPGLLLL
;
A
#
# COMPACT_ATOMS: atom_id res chain seq x y z
N LEU A 1 6.57 -28.53 -15.49
CA LEU A 1 5.31 -28.33 -14.74
C LEU A 1 4.20 -29.12 -15.38
N ASN A 2 3.39 -29.82 -14.57
CA ASN A 2 2.21 -30.55 -15.03
C ASN A 2 1.18 -29.53 -15.57
N LYS A 3 0.79 -29.64 -16.84
CA LYS A 3 -0.04 -28.64 -17.55
C LYS A 3 -1.48 -28.49 -17.01
N ASN A 4 -1.89 -29.31 -16.04
CA ASN A 4 -3.25 -29.35 -15.48
C ASN A 4 -3.35 -28.88 -14.01
N GLN A 5 -2.31 -28.24 -13.46
CA GLN A 5 -2.38 -27.73 -12.09
C GLN A 5 -3.03 -26.33 -12.08
N PHE A 6 -4.18 -26.22 -11.42
CA PHE A 6 -4.80 -24.93 -11.14
C PHE A 6 -3.90 -24.11 -10.21
N VAL A 7 -3.78 -22.81 -10.49
CA VAL A 7 -3.01 -21.89 -9.66
C VAL A 7 -3.95 -20.85 -9.09
N THR A 8 -3.97 -20.77 -7.77
CA THR A 8 -4.77 -19.80 -7.04
C THR A 8 -3.97 -18.52 -6.83
N VAL A 9 -4.67 -17.42 -6.54
CA VAL A 9 -4.03 -16.16 -6.10
C VAL A 9 -3.06 -16.42 -4.95
N ARG A 10 -3.47 -17.26 -3.98
CA ARG A 10 -2.65 -17.60 -2.81
C ARG A 10 -1.31 -18.24 -3.20
N ASP A 11 -1.31 -19.14 -4.18
CA ASP A 11 -0.09 -19.79 -4.66
C ASP A 11 0.88 -18.77 -5.27
N VAL A 12 0.34 -17.83 -6.07
CA VAL A 12 1.13 -16.73 -6.65
C VAL A 12 1.72 -15.83 -5.57
N LEU A 13 0.90 -15.41 -4.58
CA LEU A 13 1.38 -14.55 -3.50
C LEU A 13 2.46 -15.26 -2.65
N GLN A 14 2.34 -16.57 -2.43
CA GLN A 14 3.34 -17.33 -1.69
C GLN A 14 4.70 -17.33 -2.40
N ILE A 15 4.71 -17.40 -3.72
CA ILE A 15 5.93 -17.30 -4.52
C ILE A 15 6.51 -15.89 -4.44
N LEU A 16 5.68 -14.85 -4.60
CA LEU A 16 6.13 -13.46 -4.51
C LEU A 16 6.71 -13.11 -3.12
N ARG A 17 6.17 -13.67 -2.04
CA ARG A 17 6.71 -13.49 -0.68
C ARG A 17 8.17 -13.91 -0.56
N LEU A 18 8.64 -14.87 -1.34
CA LEU A 18 10.06 -15.30 -1.33
C LEU A 18 11.01 -14.20 -1.82
N TYR A 19 10.49 -13.21 -2.54
CA TYR A 19 11.26 -12.08 -3.06
C TYR A 19 11.16 -10.85 -2.16
N VAL A 20 10.35 -10.87 -1.10
CA VAL A 20 10.32 -9.81 -0.09
C VAL A 20 11.36 -10.11 0.97
N SER A 21 12.32 -9.20 1.13
CA SER A 21 13.46 -9.35 2.03
C SER A 21 13.34 -8.49 3.30
N VAL A 22 12.47 -7.47 3.27
CA VAL A 22 12.22 -6.60 4.42
C VAL A 22 11.17 -7.26 5.33
N PRO A 23 11.50 -7.62 6.58
CA PRO A 23 10.60 -8.38 7.47
C PRO A 23 9.36 -7.60 7.90
N GLN A 24 9.38 -6.27 7.76
CA GLN A 24 8.28 -5.38 8.07
C GLN A 24 7.21 -5.36 6.96
N CYS A 25 7.51 -5.94 5.80
CA CYS A 25 6.66 -5.92 4.62
C CYS A 25 6.08 -7.32 4.36
N ASP A 26 4.81 -7.40 4.00
CA ASP A 26 4.18 -8.64 3.53
C ASP A 26 3.45 -8.40 2.20
N VAL A 27 3.14 -9.50 1.52
CA VAL A 27 2.49 -9.52 0.22
C VAL A 27 1.02 -9.88 0.39
N PHE A 28 0.14 -9.00 -0.08
CA PHE A 28 -1.29 -9.19 -0.16
C PHE A 28 -1.73 -9.15 -1.62
N GLY A 29 -2.91 -9.69 -1.91
CA GLY A 29 -3.42 -9.59 -3.26
C GLY A 29 -4.77 -10.24 -3.47
N TYR A 30 -5.38 -9.87 -4.59
CA TYR A 30 -6.71 -10.29 -4.99
C TYR A 30 -6.86 -10.22 -6.51
N LEU A 31 -7.88 -10.87 -7.04
CA LEU A 31 -8.28 -10.68 -8.43
C LEU A 31 -9.29 -9.54 -8.52
N SER A 32 -9.03 -8.58 -9.39
CA SER A 32 -9.97 -7.50 -9.69
C SER A 32 -11.16 -8.02 -10.51
N ILE A 33 -12.20 -7.19 -10.61
CA ILE A 33 -13.37 -7.45 -11.47
C ILE A 33 -13.00 -7.62 -12.96
N ASN A 34 -11.83 -7.13 -13.37
CA ASN A 34 -11.30 -7.25 -14.73
C ASN A 34 -10.34 -8.44 -14.88
N ASN A 35 -10.37 -9.39 -13.94
CA ASN A 35 -9.48 -10.55 -13.89
C ASN A 35 -7.98 -10.21 -13.83
N GLN A 36 -7.63 -9.02 -13.31
CA GLN A 36 -6.24 -8.63 -13.10
C GLN A 36 -5.82 -9.02 -11.68
N LEU A 37 -4.67 -9.68 -11.55
CA LEU A 37 -4.06 -9.92 -10.24
C LEU A 37 -3.50 -8.60 -9.71
N VAL A 38 -4.06 -8.12 -8.62
CA VAL A 38 -3.55 -6.96 -7.88
C VAL A 38 -2.72 -7.47 -6.72
N VAL A 39 -1.48 -7.01 -6.64
CA VAL A 39 -0.53 -7.35 -5.57
C VAL A 39 -0.17 -6.07 -4.81
N LEU A 40 -0.20 -6.14 -3.49
CA LEU A 40 0.14 -5.07 -2.58
C LEU A 40 1.31 -5.54 -1.71
N ILE A 41 2.39 -4.78 -1.71
CA ILE A 41 3.49 -4.97 -0.76
C ILE A 41 3.41 -3.82 0.24
N ALA A 42 3.05 -4.13 1.48
CA ALA A 42 2.72 -3.14 2.48
C ALA A 42 3.29 -3.51 3.85
N PRO A 43 3.46 -2.53 4.74
CA PRO A 43 3.83 -2.81 6.12
C PRO A 43 2.78 -3.69 6.82
N VAL A 44 3.23 -4.60 7.68
CA VAL A 44 2.34 -5.43 8.51
C VAL A 44 1.75 -4.67 9.72
N ASP A 45 2.38 -3.55 10.09
CA ASP A 45 1.96 -2.71 11.21
C ASP A 45 0.72 -1.88 10.87
N HIS A 46 -0.18 -1.73 11.85
CA HIS A 46 -1.44 -0.99 11.68
C HIS A 46 -1.24 0.53 11.52
N HIS A 47 -0.11 1.06 12.03
CA HIS A 47 0.28 2.48 11.94
C HIS A 47 1.76 2.57 11.54
N PRO A 48 2.10 2.29 10.27
CA PRO A 48 3.48 2.25 9.85
C PRO A 48 4.10 3.65 9.82
N THR A 49 5.38 3.70 10.13
CA THR A 49 6.18 4.91 9.90
C THR A 49 6.34 5.18 8.41
N GLN A 50 6.63 6.43 8.06
CA GLN A 50 6.92 6.80 6.66
C GLN A 50 8.06 5.94 6.08
N LEU A 51 9.12 5.69 6.87
CA LEU A 51 10.24 4.86 6.45
C LEU A 51 9.80 3.43 6.10
N GLN A 52 8.89 2.83 6.87
CA GLN A 52 8.37 1.49 6.57
C GLN A 52 7.55 1.47 5.27
N VAL A 53 6.74 2.50 5.03
CA VAL A 53 5.99 2.63 3.77
C VAL A 53 6.93 2.77 2.57
N GLU A 54 7.97 3.59 2.70
CA GLU A 54 8.99 3.74 1.65
C GLU A 54 9.78 2.45 1.42
N ALA A 55 10.15 1.74 2.49
CA ALA A 55 10.84 0.46 2.40
C ALA A 55 9.98 -0.59 1.66
N CYS A 56 8.70 -0.73 2.00
CA CYS A 56 7.80 -1.65 1.30
C CYS A 56 7.53 -1.21 -0.14
N GLY A 57 7.53 0.10 -0.41
CA GLY A 57 7.51 0.63 -1.78
C GLY A 57 8.71 0.20 -2.61
N LYS A 58 9.92 0.19 -2.02
CA LYS A 58 11.13 -0.30 -2.69
C LYS A 58 11.09 -1.80 -2.96
N GLU A 59 10.50 -2.57 -2.07
CA GLU A 59 10.26 -4.00 -2.30
C GLU A 59 9.26 -4.22 -3.46
N ALA A 60 8.25 -3.36 -3.60
CA ALA A 60 7.32 -3.40 -4.73
C ALA A 60 8.03 -3.09 -6.06
N GLU A 61 8.85 -2.04 -6.11
CA GLU A 61 9.70 -1.69 -7.27
C GLU A 61 10.58 -2.86 -7.70
N LYS A 62 11.18 -3.57 -6.74
CA LYS A 62 12.00 -4.76 -7.01
C LYS A 62 11.18 -5.89 -7.66
N ILE A 63 10.00 -6.20 -7.13
CA ILE A 63 9.15 -7.27 -7.69
C ILE A 63 8.63 -6.90 -9.09
N ASP A 64 8.21 -5.65 -9.30
CA ASP A 64 7.78 -5.16 -10.61
C ASP A 64 8.88 -5.32 -11.67
N ALA A 65 10.12 -4.93 -11.34
CA ALA A 65 11.25 -5.13 -12.22
C ALA A 65 11.46 -6.62 -12.54
N LEU A 66 11.40 -7.50 -11.53
CA LEU A 66 11.57 -8.94 -11.76
C LEU A 66 10.48 -9.53 -12.67
N ILE A 67 9.24 -9.04 -12.59
CA ILE A 67 8.13 -9.44 -13.46
C ILE A 67 8.33 -8.89 -14.88
N ASN A 68 8.57 -7.58 -15.01
CA ASN A 68 8.69 -6.91 -16.30
C ASN A 68 9.95 -7.33 -17.09
N TYR A 69 11.02 -7.77 -16.41
CA TYR A 69 12.18 -8.39 -17.03
C TYR A 69 12.04 -9.92 -17.25
N ALA A 70 10.85 -10.47 -17.04
CA ALA A 70 10.54 -11.89 -17.21
C ALA A 70 11.56 -12.81 -16.53
N SER A 71 11.89 -12.51 -15.26
CA SER A 71 12.90 -13.26 -14.50
C SER A 71 12.63 -14.77 -14.59
N PRO A 72 13.59 -15.57 -15.10
CA PRO A 72 13.41 -17.01 -15.29
C PRO A 72 13.02 -17.74 -14.00
N THR A 73 13.46 -17.23 -12.85
CA THR A 73 13.15 -17.78 -11.52
C THR A 73 11.69 -17.53 -11.11
N LEU A 74 11.11 -16.38 -11.47
CA LEU A 74 9.70 -16.07 -11.20
C LEU A 74 8.76 -16.80 -12.16
N VAL A 75 9.08 -16.76 -13.45
CA VAL A 75 8.24 -17.29 -14.53
C VAL A 75 8.21 -18.83 -14.55
N SER A 76 9.18 -19.49 -13.92
CA SER A 76 9.19 -20.95 -13.76
C SER A 76 8.21 -21.46 -12.70
N HIS A 77 7.82 -20.63 -11.72
CA HIS A 77 7.02 -21.07 -10.58
C HIS A 77 5.54 -20.70 -10.68
N VAL A 78 5.17 -19.79 -11.59
CA VAL A 78 3.77 -19.37 -11.82
C VAL A 78 3.41 -19.53 -13.29
N PRO A 79 2.21 -20.04 -13.65
CA PRO A 79 1.77 -20.11 -15.03
C PRO A 79 1.89 -18.72 -15.70
N LEU A 80 2.52 -18.71 -16.88
CA LEU A 80 2.81 -17.53 -17.70
C LEU A 80 1.64 -16.54 -17.87
N SER A 81 0.39 -16.97 -17.70
CA SER A 81 -0.79 -16.11 -17.79
C SER A 81 -0.98 -15.13 -16.64
N ALA A 82 -0.33 -15.33 -15.48
CA ALA A 82 -0.51 -14.44 -14.32
C ALA A 82 0.48 -13.27 -14.29
N PHE A 83 1.61 -13.35 -14.99
CA PHE A 83 2.69 -12.34 -14.96
C PHE A 83 3.15 -11.99 -16.38
N LEU A 84 2.31 -11.27 -17.12
CA LEU A 84 2.66 -10.76 -18.45
C LEU A 84 3.24 -9.33 -18.41
N SER A 85 2.76 -8.51 -17.47
CA SER A 85 3.24 -7.13 -17.22
C SER A 85 2.73 -6.65 -15.86
N SER A 86 3.45 -5.73 -15.23
CA SER A 86 3.10 -5.11 -13.95
C SER A 86 3.20 -3.58 -14.03
N GLU A 87 2.35 -2.87 -13.28
CA GLU A 87 2.37 -1.42 -13.11
C GLU A 87 2.30 -1.09 -11.60
N ILE A 88 3.23 -0.30 -11.09
CA ILE A 88 3.24 0.11 -9.67
C ILE A 88 2.38 1.36 -9.47
N ARG A 89 1.61 1.34 -8.37
CA ARG A 89 0.95 2.53 -7.80
C ARG A 89 1.55 2.81 -6.43
N THR A 90 2.09 4.00 -6.23
CA THR A 90 2.64 4.43 -4.94
C THR A 90 1.61 5.22 -4.14
N SER A 91 1.50 4.95 -2.84
CA SER A 91 0.71 5.76 -1.91
C SER A 91 1.58 6.88 -1.32
N SER A 92 1.14 8.14 -1.41
CA SER A 92 1.78 9.25 -0.69
C SER A 92 1.04 9.51 0.63
N ILE A 93 1.79 9.61 1.73
CA ILE A 93 1.24 10.09 3.01
C ILE A 93 1.18 11.61 2.92
N HIS A 94 -0.02 12.16 2.80
CA HIS A 94 -0.20 13.60 2.96
C HIS A 94 -0.15 13.92 4.46
N SER A 95 1.00 14.40 4.93
CA SER A 95 1.12 14.95 6.28
C SER A 95 0.14 16.11 6.41
N LYS A 96 -0.94 15.94 7.18
CA LYS A 96 -1.80 17.05 7.59
C LYS A 96 -0.92 18.02 8.37
N SER A 97 -0.59 19.16 7.77
CA SER A 97 -0.07 20.29 8.53
C SER A 97 -1.16 20.66 9.54
N SER A 98 -0.84 20.56 10.83
CA SER A 98 -1.66 21.16 11.88
C SER A 98 -1.64 22.67 11.64
N VAL A 99 -2.68 23.19 10.99
CA VAL A 99 -2.90 24.64 10.94
C VAL A 99 -3.03 25.11 12.38
N PRO A 100 -2.16 26.00 12.90
CA PRO A 100 -2.40 26.58 14.20
C PRO A 100 -3.70 27.38 14.12
N SER A 101 -4.70 26.95 14.87
CA SER A 101 -5.96 27.66 15.02
C SER A 101 -5.68 29.09 15.52
N PRO A 102 -6.06 30.15 14.78
CA PRO A 102 -5.89 31.52 15.26
C PRO A 102 -6.86 31.76 16.44
N PRO A 103 -6.46 32.53 17.47
CA PRO A 103 -7.26 32.78 18.68
C PRO A 103 -8.51 33.66 18.44
N LEU A 104 -8.84 33.96 17.17
CA LEU A 104 -9.91 34.90 16.80
C LEU A 104 -11.32 34.39 17.08
N LEU A 105 -11.51 33.07 17.23
CA LEU A 105 -12.83 32.50 17.55
C LEU A 105 -13.25 32.75 19.02
N LEU A 106 -12.30 32.92 19.94
CA LEU A 106 -12.63 33.27 21.33
C LEU A 106 -13.05 34.74 21.48
N ALA A 107 -12.51 35.64 20.66
CA ALA A 107 -12.84 37.07 20.72
C ALA A 107 -14.29 37.36 20.27
N LEU A 108 -14.83 36.55 19.35
CA LEU A 108 -16.18 36.76 18.82
C LEU A 108 -17.29 36.38 19.82
N LEU A 109 -17.02 35.46 20.74
CA LEU A 109 -17.98 35.01 21.75
C LEU A 109 -18.16 36.03 22.89
N VAL A 110 -17.13 36.83 23.20
CA VAL A 110 -17.20 37.81 24.30
C VAL A 110 -17.94 39.08 23.88
N ALA A 111 -17.97 39.42 22.60
CA ALA A 111 -18.66 40.63 22.10
C ALA A 111 -20.20 40.47 22.00
N ALA A 112 -20.73 39.25 22.04
CA ALA A 112 -22.16 38.98 21.84
C ALA A 112 -23.01 38.95 23.12
N ALA A 113 -22.42 39.16 24.31
CA ALA A 113 -23.16 39.20 25.57
C ALA A 113 -22.81 40.41 26.46
N PRO A 114 -23.22 41.65 26.09
CA PRO A 114 -23.17 42.78 27.02
C PRO A 114 -24.25 42.72 28.12
N GLY A 115 -25.12 41.70 28.13
CA GLY A 115 -26.35 41.68 28.92
C GLY A 115 -26.42 40.74 30.12
N LEU A 116 -25.36 40.00 30.47
CA LEU A 116 -25.39 39.01 31.57
C LEU A 116 -24.40 39.31 32.70
N LEU A 117 -24.10 40.59 32.95
CA LEU A 117 -23.29 41.04 34.10
C LEU A 117 -24.05 41.99 35.04
N LEU A 118 -25.38 41.86 35.12
CA LEU A 118 -26.21 42.52 36.12
C LEU A 118 -27.44 41.66 36.46
N LEU A 119 -27.21 40.58 37.20
CA LEU A 119 -28.10 39.97 38.19
C LEU A 119 -27.33 38.98 39.05
#